data_AF-A0A162GAN8-F1
#
_entry.id   AF-A0A162GAN8-F1
#
_cell.length_a   1.000
_cell.length_b   1.000
_cell.length_c   1.000
_cell.angle_alpha   90.00
_cell.angle_beta   90.00
_cell.angle_gamma   90.00
#
_symmetry.space_group_name_H-M   'P 1'
#
loop_
_entity.id
_entity.type
_entity.pdbx_description
1 polymer ?
#
loop_
_entity_poly.entity_id
_entity_poly.type
_entity_poly.pdbx_seq_one_letter_code
_entity_poly.pdbx_strand_id
1 'polypeptide(L)'
;MDGKPEDGGLDQAATPKEIMLTAICTCSGMDVVSILQKMRLNLQSCDVLAQTDTTDTHPKIFKEVKLQYKIVGPDIKPEQALKAVRLSMTKYCGVSAMVVKASPIHYEVYVNEAKVGEAYADFNQEPVTT
;
A
#
# COMPACT_ATOMS: atom_id res chain seq x y z
N MET A 1 -12.44 -9.78 13.42
CA MET A 1 -11.17 -10.51 13.22
C MET A 1 -11.30 -11.84 13.90
N ASP A 2 -10.73 -12.90 13.34
CA ASP A 2 -10.79 -14.25 13.90
C ASP A 2 -9.47 -15.00 13.64
N GLY A 3 -9.27 -16.15 14.30
CA GLY A 3 -8.16 -17.05 14.04
C GLY A 3 -8.51 -18.12 13.00
N LYS A 4 -7.48 -18.76 12.45
CA LYS A 4 -7.66 -20.01 11.70
C LYS A 4 -8.01 -21.16 12.66
N PRO A 5 -8.60 -22.26 12.17
CA PRO A 5 -8.93 -23.41 13.02
C PRO A 5 -7.71 -24.03 13.71
N GLU A 6 -6.55 -24.00 13.05
CA GLU A 6 -5.25 -24.43 13.59
C GLU A 6 -4.78 -23.59 14.80
N ASP A 7 -5.22 -22.33 14.90
CA ASP A 7 -4.94 -21.42 16.00
C ASP A 7 -6.13 -21.30 16.99
N GLY A 8 -7.14 -22.16 16.86
CA GLY A 8 -8.33 -22.18 17.72
C GLY A 8 -9.44 -21.19 17.36
N GLY A 9 -9.39 -20.57 16.18
CA GLY A 9 -10.46 -19.71 15.67
C GLY A 9 -11.48 -20.47 14.80
N LEU A 10 -12.48 -19.74 14.28
CA LEU A 10 -13.56 -20.33 13.47
C LEU A 10 -13.43 -20.02 11.97
N ASP A 11 -12.39 -19.27 11.56
CA ASP A 11 -12.16 -18.82 10.18
C ASP A 11 -13.35 -18.04 9.59
N GLN A 12 -14.12 -17.33 10.43
CA GLN A 12 -15.31 -16.59 9.99
C GLN A 12 -15.05 -15.11 9.69
N ALA A 13 -13.84 -14.62 9.95
CA ALA A 13 -13.43 -13.26 9.66
C ALA A 13 -11.94 -13.20 9.37
N ALA A 14 -11.51 -12.12 8.70
CA ALA A 14 -10.10 -11.89 8.42
C ALA A 14 -9.23 -12.00 9.68
N THR A 15 -8.08 -12.65 9.53
CA THR A 15 -7.06 -12.80 10.56
C THR A 15 -6.46 -11.44 10.93
N PRO A 16 -5.84 -11.31 12.13
CA PRO A 16 -5.14 -10.07 12.49
C PRO A 16 -4.09 -9.63 11.45
N LYS A 17 -3.41 -10.58 10.80
CA LYS A 17 -2.42 -10.31 9.73
C LYS A 17 -3.10 -9.76 8.47
N GLU A 18 -4.20 -10.37 8.03
CA GLU A 18 -4.97 -9.89 6.87
C GLU A 18 -5.59 -8.51 7.12
N ILE A 19 -6.10 -8.25 8.33
CA ILE A 19 -6.57 -6.92 8.70
C ILE A 19 -5.43 -5.90 8.70
N MET A 20 -4.24 -6.28 9.15
CA MET A 20 -3.08 -5.39 9.11
C MET A 20 -2.67 -5.04 7.67
N LEU A 21 -2.67 -6.01 6.74
CA LEU A 21 -2.47 -5.74 5.32
C LEU A 21 -3.56 -4.83 4.75
N THR A 22 -4.82 -5.08 5.14
CA THR A 22 -5.96 -4.25 4.74
C THR A 22 -5.78 -2.81 5.24
N ALA A 23 -5.31 -2.63 6.47
CA ALA A 23 -5.03 -1.32 7.05
C ALA A 23 -3.92 -0.57 6.29
N ILE A 24 -2.87 -1.25 5.82
CA ILE A 24 -1.83 -0.66 4.96
C ILE A 24 -2.47 -0.18 3.64
N CYS A 25 -3.23 -1.05 2.96
CA CYS A 25 -3.93 -0.71 1.72
C CYS A 25 -4.86 0.49 1.90
N THR A 26 -5.68 0.50 2.94
CA THR A 26 -6.65 1.56 3.19
C THR A 26 -5.96 2.87 3.57
N CYS A 27 -4.96 2.84 4.45
CA CYS A 27 -4.25 4.06 4.86
C CYS A 27 -3.58 4.73 3.66
N SER A 28 -2.87 3.98 2.82
CA SER A 28 -2.23 4.57 1.65
C SER A 28 -3.21 4.91 0.53
N GLY A 29 -4.21 4.05 0.27
CA GLY A 29 -5.23 4.31 -0.72
C GLY A 29 -5.98 5.61 -0.47
N MET A 30 -6.33 5.91 0.80
CA MET A 30 -6.94 7.19 1.18
C MET A 30 -6.03 8.39 0.87
N ASP A 31 -4.73 8.30 1.12
CA ASP A 31 -3.78 9.35 0.75
C ASP A 31 -3.75 9.57 -0.76
N VAL A 32 -3.64 8.49 -1.54
CA VAL A 32 -3.54 8.53 -3.01
C VAL A 32 -4.80 9.17 -3.61
N VAL A 33 -5.98 8.72 -3.18
CA VAL A 33 -7.26 9.30 -3.58
C VAL A 33 -7.30 10.80 -3.22
N SER A 34 -6.94 11.17 -1.99
CA SER A 34 -6.94 12.56 -1.55
C SER A 34 -6.00 13.44 -2.38
N ILE A 35 -4.80 12.94 -2.70
CA ILE A 35 -3.80 13.67 -3.49
C ILE A 35 -4.28 13.85 -4.93
N LEU A 36 -4.76 12.79 -5.59
CA LEU A 36 -5.26 12.86 -6.97
C LEU A 36 -6.47 13.80 -7.09
N GLN A 37 -7.38 13.78 -6.11
CA GLN A 37 -8.50 14.72 -6.04
C GLN A 37 -8.02 16.17 -5.87
N LYS A 38 -7.00 16.44 -5.04
CA LYS A 38 -6.40 17.78 -4.91
C LYS A 38 -5.72 18.25 -6.19
N MET A 39 -5.23 17.34 -7.03
CA MET A 39 -4.70 17.63 -8.36
C MET A 39 -5.82 17.88 -9.40
N ARG A 40 -7.10 17.78 -9.02
CA ARG A 40 -8.29 17.97 -9.86
C ARG A 40 -8.37 17.01 -11.04
N LEU A 41 -7.93 15.77 -10.84
CA LEU A 41 -7.98 14.71 -11.85
C LEU A 41 -9.30 13.93 -11.77
N ASN A 42 -9.76 13.40 -12.89
CA ASN A 42 -10.99 12.61 -12.96
C ASN A 42 -10.72 11.15 -12.56
N LEU A 43 -10.58 10.92 -11.26
CA LEU A 43 -10.41 9.57 -10.71
C LEU A 43 -11.71 8.76 -10.79
N GLN A 44 -11.68 7.62 -11.48
CA GLN A 44 -12.81 6.69 -11.55
C GLN A 44 -12.71 5.60 -10.47
N SER A 45 -11.53 5.01 -10.29
CA SER A 45 -11.27 4.04 -9.21
C SER A 45 -9.80 4.04 -8.80
N CYS A 46 -9.55 3.62 -7.56
CA CYS A 46 -8.22 3.39 -7.02
C CYS A 46 -8.29 2.16 -6.11
N ASP A 47 -7.85 1.01 -6.61
CA ASP A 47 -7.76 -0.22 -5.84
C ASP A 47 -6.31 -0.45 -5.39
N VAL A 48 -6.14 -0.91 -4.15
CA VAL A 48 -4.83 -1.26 -3.59
C VAL A 48 -4.86 -2.72 -3.15
N LEU A 49 -4.10 -3.57 -3.86
CA LEU A 49 -3.96 -4.97 -3.53
C LEU A 49 -2.67 -5.18 -2.72
N ALA A 50 -2.73 -6.00 -1.67
CA ALA A 50 -1.56 -6.39 -0.91
C ALA A 50 -1.32 -7.90 -1.02
N GLN A 51 -0.05 -8.28 -1.12
CA GLN A 51 0.42 -9.66 -1.02
C GLN A 51 1.63 -9.70 -0.09
N THR A 52 1.79 -10.80 0.64
CA THR A 52 2.94 -10.99 1.51
C THR A 52 3.15 -12.46 1.81
N ASP A 53 4.40 -12.84 2.01
CA ASP A 53 4.78 -14.08 2.67
C ASP A 53 5.14 -13.79 4.13
N THR A 54 5.13 -14.82 4.98
CA THR A 54 5.64 -14.71 6.35
C THR A 54 7.03 -15.31 6.48
N THR A 55 7.84 -14.82 7.42
CA THR A 55 9.11 -15.44 7.77
C THR A 55 8.94 -16.87 8.30
N ASP A 56 9.97 -17.70 8.12
CA ASP A 56 9.93 -19.12 8.49
C ASP A 56 10.00 -19.34 10.01
N THR A 57 10.77 -18.49 10.71
CA THR A 57 11.04 -18.60 12.15
C THR A 57 10.20 -17.64 12.99
N HIS A 58 9.90 -18.03 14.22
CA HIS A 58 9.23 -17.16 15.19
C HIS A 58 10.13 -15.98 15.63
N PRO A 59 9.55 -14.78 15.87
CA PRO A 59 8.17 -14.41 15.55
C PRO A 59 7.94 -14.31 14.02
N LYS A 60 6.86 -14.92 13.51
CA LYS A 60 6.52 -14.91 12.09
C LYS A 60 5.91 -13.57 11.67
N ILE A 61 6.75 -12.69 11.12
CA ILE A 61 6.36 -11.38 10.59
C ILE A 61 6.19 -11.43 9.07
N PHE A 62 5.74 -10.32 8.47
CA PHE A 62 5.79 -10.15 7.02
C PHE A 62 7.24 -10.18 6.54
N LYS A 63 7.53 -10.98 5.52
CA LYS A 63 8.86 -11.06 4.90
C LYS A 63 9.09 -9.88 3.97
N GLU A 64 8.09 -9.58 3.15
CA GLU A 64 7.99 -8.40 2.30
C GLU A 64 6.50 -8.17 2.04
N VAL A 65 6.05 -6.92 2.09
CA VAL A 65 4.70 -6.54 1.68
C VAL A 65 4.78 -5.99 0.26
N LYS A 66 4.03 -6.58 -0.67
CA LYS A 66 3.91 -6.13 -2.06
C LYS A 66 2.57 -5.45 -2.24
N LEU A 67 2.59 -4.18 -2.63
CA LEU A 67 1.39 -3.39 -2.90
C LEU A 67 1.24 -3.15 -4.40
N GLN A 68 0.03 -3.28 -4.93
CA GLN A 68 -0.30 -2.91 -6.30
C GLN A 68 -1.39 -1.85 -6.30
N TYR A 69 -1.03 -0.65 -6.75
CA TYR A 69 -1.97 0.45 -6.94
C TYR A 69 -2.54 0.37 -8.35
N LYS A 70 -3.84 0.12 -8.46
CA LYS A 70 -4.57 0.10 -9.73
C LYS A 70 -5.44 1.34 -9.80
N ILE A 71 -4.97 2.32 -10.56
CA ILE A 71 -5.60 3.62 -10.70
C ILE A 71 -6.26 3.71 -12.08
N VAL A 72 -7.53 4.08 -12.11
CA VAL A 72 -8.30 4.22 -13.36
C VAL A 72 -8.83 5.64 -13.47
N GLY A 73 -8.60 6.26 -14.63
CA GLY A 73 -9.10 7.59 -14.95
C GLY A 73 -8.69 8.02 -16.37
N PRO A 74 -9.56 8.76 -17.08
CA PRO A 74 -9.34 9.10 -18.49
C PRO A 74 -8.20 10.09 -18.72
N ASP A 75 -7.88 10.93 -17.74
CA ASP A 75 -6.92 12.03 -17.83
C ASP A 75 -5.76 11.92 -16.82
N ILE A 76 -5.66 10.79 -16.11
CA ILE A 76 -4.58 10.54 -15.16
C ILE A 76 -3.32 10.15 -15.93
N LYS A 77 -2.29 11.00 -15.82
CA LYS A 77 -1.00 10.72 -16.42
C LYS A 77 -0.12 9.88 -15.48
N PRO A 78 0.78 9.03 -16.04
CA PRO A 78 1.71 8.22 -15.25
C PRO A 78 2.44 8.99 -14.14
N GLU A 79 2.97 10.17 -14.44
CA GLU A 79 3.73 10.99 -13.50
C GLU A 79 2.89 11.50 -12.31
N GLN A 80 1.59 11.72 -12.53
CA GLN A 80 0.68 12.18 -11.47
C GLN A 80 0.34 11.04 -10.52
N ALA A 81 0.04 9.85 -11.07
CA ALA A 81 -0.18 8.63 -10.29
C ALA A 81 1.06 8.26 -9.48
N LEU A 82 2.24 8.23 -10.11
CA LEU A 82 3.51 7.96 -9.44
C LEU A 82 3.80 8.98 -8.34
N LYS A 83 3.55 10.26 -8.58
CA LYS A 83 3.72 11.31 -7.55
C LYS A 83 2.79 11.09 -6.35
N ALA A 84 1.53 10.75 -6.58
CA ALA A 84 0.56 10.51 -5.51
C ALA A 84 0.96 9.30 -4.64
N VAL A 85 1.28 8.16 -5.27
CA VAL A 85 1.71 6.96 -4.56
C VAL A 85 3.03 7.20 -3.82
N ARG A 86 4.01 7.84 -4.47
CA ARG A 86 5.29 8.19 -3.83
C ARG A 86 5.08 9.01 -2.56
N LEU A 87 4.27 10.07 -2.64
CA LEU A 87 4.00 10.92 -1.46
C LEU A 87 3.36 10.12 -0.32
N SER A 88 2.47 9.17 -0.60
CA SER A 88 1.93 8.29 0.43
C SER A 88 3.01 7.38 1.03
N MET A 89 3.85 6.77 0.18
CA MET A 89 4.90 5.80 0.55
C MET A 89 6.19 6.40 1.12
N THR A 90 6.35 7.74 1.11
CA THR A 90 7.56 8.38 1.64
C THR A 90 7.27 9.51 2.63
N LYS A 91 6.00 9.91 2.80
CA LYS A 91 5.67 11.09 3.63
C LYS A 91 4.41 10.93 4.48
N TYR A 92 3.32 10.40 3.94
CA TYR A 92 2.00 10.52 4.59
C TYR A 92 1.48 9.26 5.29
N CYS A 93 1.68 8.07 4.72
CA CYS A 93 1.06 6.85 5.25
C CYS A 93 1.73 6.39 6.55
N GLY A 94 1.20 6.83 7.69
CA GLY A 94 1.73 6.50 9.02
C GLY A 94 1.78 5.00 9.31
N VAL A 95 0.82 4.23 8.77
CA VAL A 95 0.81 2.77 8.89
C VAL A 95 2.01 2.17 8.15
N SER A 96 2.25 2.56 6.89
CA SER A 96 3.41 2.09 6.12
C SER A 96 4.73 2.52 6.76
N ALA A 97 4.79 3.74 7.33
CA ALA A 97 5.97 4.23 8.04
C ALA A 97 6.32 3.42 9.29
N MET A 98 5.33 2.79 9.94
CA MET A 98 5.58 1.85 11.03
C MET A 98 6.04 0.49 10.51
N VAL A 99 5.34 -0.04 9.50
CA VAL A 99 5.59 -1.39 8.98
C VAL A 99 6.97 -1.51 8.32
N VAL A 100 7.41 -0.48 7.58
CA VAL A 100 8.70 -0.48 6.87
C VAL A 100 9.91 -0.67 7.79
N LYS A 101 9.77 -0.35 9.09
CA LYS A 101 10.83 -0.54 10.09
C LYS A 101 11.09 -2.01 10.40
N ALA A 102 10.13 -2.88 10.11
CA ALA A 102 10.20 -4.32 10.40
C ALA A 102 10.16 -5.18 9.13
N SER A 103 9.47 -4.74 8.08
CA SER A 103 9.33 -5.47 6.82
C SER A 103 9.43 -4.49 5.64
N PRO A 104 10.23 -4.78 4.60
CA PRO A 104 10.23 -3.97 3.39
C PRO A 104 8.84 -3.95 2.75
N ILE A 105 8.51 -2.81 2.13
CA ILE A 105 7.29 -2.61 1.36
C ILE A 105 7.70 -2.26 -0.07
N HIS A 106 7.47 -3.19 -0.99
CA HIS A 106 7.59 -2.96 -2.43
C HIS A 106 6.23 -2.54 -2.97
N TYR A 107 6.19 -1.57 -3.87
CA TYR A 107 4.95 -1.16 -4.51
C TYR A 107 5.08 -0.96 -6.01
N GLU A 108 4.02 -1.31 -6.71
CA GLU A 108 3.85 -1.13 -8.14
C GLU A 108 2.65 -0.21 -8.42
N VAL A 109 2.76 0.62 -9.46
CA VAL A 109 1.70 1.55 -9.86
C VAL A 109 1.25 1.20 -11.27
N TYR A 110 -0.05 1.05 -11.42
CA TYR A 110 -0.73 0.77 -12.68
C TYR A 110 -1.73 1.89 -12.97
N VAL A 111 -1.73 2.40 -14.19
CA VAL A 111 -2.71 3.37 -14.68
C VAL A 111 -3.41 2.78 -15.90
N ASN A 112 -4.74 2.67 -15.84
CA ASN A 112 -5.55 2.05 -16.90
C ASN A 112 -4.94 0.70 -17.36
N GLU A 113 -4.68 -0.17 -16.39
CA GLU A 113 -4.09 -1.52 -16.54
C GLU A 113 -2.61 -1.58 -16.99
N ALA A 114 -1.98 -0.47 -17.34
CA ALA A 114 -0.55 -0.43 -17.70
C ALA A 114 0.33 -0.15 -16.47
N LYS A 115 1.35 -0.99 -16.22
CA LYS A 115 2.37 -0.72 -15.19
C LYS A 115 3.18 0.51 -15.60
N VAL A 116 3.18 1.55 -14.77
CA VAL A 116 3.88 2.82 -15.02
C VAL A 116 5.10 3.04 -14.15
N GLY A 117 5.26 2.27 -13.08
CA GLY A 117 6.46 2.28 -12.26
C GLY A 117 6.35 1.43 -11.00
N GLU A 118 7.45 1.35 -10.28
CA GLU A 118 7.57 0.63 -9.03
C GLU A 118 8.71 1.22 -8.18
N ALA A 119 8.65 1.04 -6.87
CA ALA A 119 9.70 1.41 -5.94
C ALA A 119 9.49 0.74 -4.58
N TYR A 120 10.38 1.02 -3.64
CA TYR A 120 10.23 0.65 -2.24
C TYR A 120 9.78 1.86 -1.42
N ALA A 121 8.95 1.61 -0.41
CA ALA A 121 8.60 2.64 0.55
C ALA A 121 9.84 3.05 1.35
N ASP A 122 10.07 4.36 1.47
CA ASP A 122 11.21 4.91 2.18
C ASP A 122 10.82 6.23 2.83
N PHE A 123 10.64 6.19 4.15
CA PHE A 123 10.25 7.34 4.98
C PHE A 123 11.47 7.98 5.67
N ASN A 124 12.68 7.53 5.37
CA ASN A 124 13.91 8.08 5.93
C ASN A 124 14.53 9.17 5.05
N GLN A 125 13.95 9.45 3.87
CA GLN A 125 14.43 10.53 3.01
C GLN A 125 14.10 11.88 3.64
N GLU A 126 15.12 12.71 3.84
CA GLU A 126 14.94 14.12 4.22
C GLU A 126 14.02 14.81 3.19
N PRO A 127 13.17 15.76 3.63
CA PRO A 127 12.26 16.45 2.71
C PRO A 127 13.08 17.12 1.61
N VAL A 128 12.89 16.67 0.36
CA VAL A 128 13.44 17.33 -0.82
C VAL A 128 12.92 18.76 -0.83
N THR A 129 13.79 19.68 -0.42
CA THR A 129 13.57 21.12 -0.43
C THR A 129 13.61 21.57 -1.88
N THR A 130 12.46 21.93 -2.44
CA THR A 130 12.39 22.81 -3.62
C THR A 130 12.76 24.23 -3.26
#